data_AF-A0A0R1HKT8-F1
#
_entry.id   AF-A0A0R1HKT8-F1
#
_cell.length_a   1.000
_cell.length_b   1.000
_cell.length_c   1.000
_cell.angle_alpha   90.00
_cell.angle_beta   90.00
_cell.angle_gamma   90.00
#
_symmetry.space_group_name_H-M   'P 1'
#
loop_
_entity.id
_entity.type
_entity.pdbx_description
1 polymer ?
#
loop_
_entity_poly.entity_id
_entity_poly.type
_entity_poly.pdbx_seq_one_letter_code
_entity_poly.pdbx_strand_id
1 'polypeptide(L)'
;MIEEHNKTGATVAGWIVWWLHNVGVVSILLFLVFGGAGFAVTSMHDASVDANYGAAVGVVTVFIAIVLAIEVAIQVLCFFAIKKLTTPANYVWPIVLIVVAFFGNALYFIPGIWGLVINSGSHEIKSSGSRDD
;
A
#
# COMPACT_ATOMS: atom_id res chain seq x y z
N MET A 1 -29.95 -7.17 6.68
CA MET A 1 -29.64 -7.07 5.23
C MET A 1 -28.53 -6.05 4.92
N ILE A 2 -28.22 -5.07 5.78
CA ILE A 2 -27.17 -4.06 5.55
C ILE A 2 -25.74 -4.61 5.81
N GLU A 3 -25.58 -5.60 6.69
CA GLU A 3 -24.27 -6.12 7.09
C GLU A 3 -23.50 -6.89 6.02
N GLU A 4 -24.16 -7.69 5.17
CA GLU A 4 -23.45 -8.44 4.11
C GLU A 4 -22.91 -7.52 3.02
N HIS A 5 -23.67 -6.50 2.63
CA HIS A 5 -23.24 -5.55 1.61
C HIS A 5 -22.00 -4.75 2.06
N ASN A 6 -21.96 -4.33 3.33
CA ASN A 6 -20.86 -3.53 3.87
C ASN A 6 -19.55 -4.33 4.02
N LYS A 7 -19.63 -5.62 4.37
CA LYS A 7 -18.46 -6.52 4.41
C LYS A 7 -17.79 -6.59 3.03
N THR A 8 -18.58 -6.71 1.97
CA THR A 8 -18.06 -6.72 0.59
C THR A 8 -17.48 -5.35 0.19
N GLY A 9 -18.14 -4.26 0.58
CA GLY A 9 -17.73 -2.89 0.23
C GLY A 9 -16.33 -2.49 0.71
N ALA A 10 -16.00 -2.73 1.99
CA ALA A 10 -14.68 -2.39 2.53
C ALA A 10 -13.53 -3.17 1.87
N THR A 11 -13.77 -4.44 1.55
CA THR A 11 -12.79 -5.29 0.86
C THR A 11 -12.55 -4.79 -0.57
N VAL A 12 -13.63 -4.44 -1.29
CA VAL A 12 -13.56 -3.86 -2.64
C VAL A 12 -12.81 -2.52 -2.62
N ALA A 13 -13.11 -1.64 -1.67
CA ALA A 13 -12.38 -0.38 -1.50
C ALA A 13 -10.88 -0.62 -1.26
N GLY A 14 -10.52 -1.63 -0.45
CA GLY A 14 -9.14 -2.04 -0.23
C GLY A 14 -8.43 -2.45 -1.53
N TRP A 15 -9.09 -3.28 -2.35
CA TRP A 15 -8.53 -3.70 -3.64
C TRP A 15 -8.37 -2.55 -4.64
N ILE A 16 -9.33 -1.61 -4.68
CA ILE A 16 -9.23 -0.42 -5.53
C ILE A 16 -8.00 0.40 -5.12
N VAL A 17 -7.83 0.67 -3.83
CA VAL A 17 -6.68 1.40 -3.31
C VAL A 17 -5.37 0.67 -3.61
N TRP A 18 -5.33 -0.66 -3.43
CA TRP A 18 -4.16 -1.47 -3.71
C TRP A 18 -3.73 -1.38 -5.17
N TRP A 19 -4.69 -1.49 -6.10
CA TRP A 19 -4.40 -1.35 -7.54
C TRP A 19 -3.96 0.07 -7.90
N LEU A 20 -4.64 1.10 -7.38
CA LEU A 20 -4.26 2.49 -7.63
C LEU A 20 -2.82 2.78 -7.21
N HIS A 21 -2.43 2.30 -6.03
CA HIS A 21 -1.08 2.48 -5.54
C HIS A 21 -0.05 1.75 -6.43
N ASN A 22 -0.28 0.47 -6.74
CA ASN A 22 0.64 -0.30 -7.60
C ASN A 22 0.77 0.30 -9.00
N VAL A 23 -0.33 0.72 -9.62
CA VAL A 23 -0.30 1.41 -10.92
C VAL A 23 0.48 2.70 -10.82
N GLY A 24 0.32 3.48 -9.75
CA GLY A 24 1.09 4.69 -9.50
C GLY A 24 2.60 4.42 -9.41
N VAL A 25 3.02 3.46 -8.58
CA VAL A 25 4.43 3.09 -8.41
C VAL A 25 5.03 2.57 -9.72
N VAL A 26 4.33 1.68 -10.42
CA VAL A 26 4.80 1.15 -11.73
C VAL A 26 4.91 2.27 -12.76
N SER A 27 3.95 3.20 -12.80
CA SER A 27 4.00 4.33 -13.75
C SER A 27 5.19 5.26 -13.47
N ILE A 28 5.48 5.54 -12.20
CA ILE A 28 6.65 6.33 -11.80
C ILE A 28 7.95 5.59 -12.18
N LEU A 29 8.03 4.28 -11.94
CA LEU A 29 9.19 3.47 -12.33
C LEU A 29 9.40 3.46 -13.84
N LEU A 30 8.33 3.26 -14.61
CA LEU A 30 8.41 3.32 -16.07
C LEU A 30 8.87 4.70 -16.54
N PHE A 31 8.34 5.78 -15.95
CA PHE A 31 8.79 7.13 -16.26
C PHE A 31 10.26 7.36 -15.91
N LEU A 32 10.74 6.88 -14.76
CA LEU A 32 12.15 7.03 -14.36
C LEU A 32 13.09 6.20 -15.24
N VAL A 33 12.70 4.97 -15.60
CA VAL A 33 13.51 4.09 -16.44
C VAL A 33 13.52 4.57 -17.89
N PHE A 34 12.37 4.85 -18.48
CA PHE A 34 12.27 5.22 -19.90
C PHE A 34 12.47 6.73 -20.15
N GLY A 35 11.92 7.59 -19.28
CA GLY A 35 12.14 9.04 -19.34
C GLY A 35 13.55 9.44 -18.88
N GLY A 36 14.08 8.76 -17.84
CA GLY A 36 15.45 8.95 -17.38
C GLY A 36 16.50 8.38 -18.32
N ALA A 37 16.25 7.22 -18.97
CA ALA A 37 17.16 6.72 -20.01
C ALA A 37 17.18 7.64 -21.24
N GLY A 38 16.05 8.25 -21.62
CA GLY A 38 16.03 9.28 -22.66
C GLY A 38 16.88 10.51 -22.31
N PHE A 39 16.82 10.97 -21.07
CA PHE A 39 17.65 12.08 -20.57
C PHE A 39 19.13 11.71 -20.42
N ALA A 40 19.43 10.50 -19.94
CA ALA A 40 20.80 10.02 -19.79
C ALA A 40 21.49 9.79 -21.14
N VAL A 41 20.80 9.19 -22.12
CA VAL A 41 21.35 8.95 -23.46
C VAL A 41 21.60 10.25 -24.22
N THR A 42 20.75 11.27 -24.03
CA THR A 42 20.96 12.60 -24.64
C THR A 42 22.03 13.42 -23.93
N SER A 43 22.21 13.25 -22.61
CA SER A 43 23.21 13.98 -21.81
C SER A 43 24.60 13.33 -21.81
N MET A 44 24.70 12.03 -22.12
CA MET A 44 25.97 11.29 -22.17
C MET A 44 26.73 11.45 -23.49
N HIS A 45 26.15 12.12 -24.51
CA HIS A 45 26.86 12.36 -25.77
C HIS A 45 28.01 13.36 -25.60
N ASP A 46 28.01 14.21 -24.56
CA ASP A 46 28.99 15.30 -24.43
C ASP A 46 29.82 15.33 -23.12
N ALA A 47 29.60 14.42 -22.17
CA ALA A 47 30.26 14.50 -20.86
C ALA A 47 31.15 13.28 -20.59
N SER A 48 32.47 13.52 -20.54
CA SER A 48 33.42 12.63 -19.87
C SER A 48 32.96 12.44 -18.41
N VAL A 49 32.37 11.29 -18.10
CA VAL A 49 31.82 11.03 -16.77
C VAL A 49 32.96 10.92 -15.77
N ASP A 50 33.11 11.95 -14.94
CA ASP A 50 34.05 11.97 -13.82
C ASP A 50 33.73 10.81 -12.85
N ALA A 51 34.76 10.16 -12.31
CA ALA A 51 34.62 8.97 -11.46
C ALA A 51 33.75 9.25 -10.21
N ASN A 52 33.76 10.50 -9.73
CA ASN A 52 32.91 10.96 -8.63
C ASN A 52 31.41 10.93 -8.97
N TYR A 53 31.07 11.22 -10.23
CA TYR A 53 29.69 11.16 -10.71
C TYR A 53 29.18 9.71 -10.77
N GLY A 54 30.03 8.77 -11.24
CA GLY A 54 29.71 7.35 -11.27
C GLY A 54 29.45 6.76 -9.87
N ALA A 55 30.27 7.14 -8.89
CA ALA A 55 30.09 6.72 -7.50
C ALA A 55 28.80 7.29 -6.88
N ALA A 56 28.49 8.57 -7.12
CA ALA A 56 27.27 9.19 -6.62
C ALA A 56 26.00 8.56 -7.22
N VAL A 57 25.99 8.29 -8.53
CA VAL A 57 24.89 7.58 -9.20
C VAL A 57 24.71 6.18 -8.61
N GLY A 58 25.80 5.43 -8.40
CA GLY A 58 25.75 4.09 -7.80
C GLY A 58 25.10 4.07 -6.42
N VAL A 59 25.46 5.02 -5.53
CA VAL A 59 24.88 5.11 -4.18
C VAL A 59 23.38 5.42 -4.25
N VAL A 60 22.97 6.36 -5.10
CA VAL A 60 21.55 6.72 -5.29
C VAL A 60 20.76 5.53 -5.83
N THR A 61 21.30 4.79 -6.80
CA THR A 61 20.65 3.59 -7.36
C THR A 61 20.44 2.52 -6.29
N VAL A 62 21.46 2.24 -5.46
CA VAL A 62 21.35 1.26 -4.37
C VAL A 62 20.29 1.70 -3.35
N PHE A 63 20.27 2.98 -2.97
CA PHE A 63 19.26 3.52 -2.05
C PHE A 63 17.83 3.35 -2.60
N ILE A 64 17.62 3.71 -3.87
CA ILE A 64 16.31 3.54 -4.54
C ILE A 64 15.90 2.05 -4.57
N ALA A 65 16.84 1.14 -4.85
CA ALA A 65 16.57 -0.29 -4.86
C ALA A 65 16.14 -0.82 -3.48
N ILE A 66 16.76 -0.35 -2.40
CA ILE A 66 16.39 -0.71 -1.02
C ILE A 66 14.98 -0.19 -0.70
N VAL A 67 14.68 1.07 -1.01
CA VAL A 67 13.35 1.65 -0.77
C VAL A 67 12.28 0.87 -1.53
N LEU A 68 12.53 0.51 -2.80
CA LEU A 68 11.62 -0.33 -3.59
C LEU A 68 11.39 -1.71 -2.99
N ALA A 69 12.45 -2.36 -2.49
CA ALA A 69 12.31 -3.67 -1.84
C ALA A 69 11.42 -3.59 -0.59
N ILE A 70 11.56 -2.51 0.20
CA ILE A 70 10.69 -2.25 1.36
C ILE A 70 9.25 -2.01 0.93
N GLU A 71 9.02 -1.20 -0.11
CA GLU A 71 7.68 -0.93 -0.64
C GLU A 71 6.98 -2.22 -1.11
N VAL A 72 7.70 -3.12 -1.79
CA VAL A 72 7.15 -4.43 -2.18
C VAL A 72 6.72 -5.25 -0.97
N ALA A 73 7.51 -5.26 0.10
CA ALA A 73 7.13 -5.95 1.34
C ALA A 73 5.86 -5.34 1.98
N ILE A 74 5.74 -4.01 1.97
CA ILE A 74 4.54 -3.30 2.42
C ILE A 74 3.32 -3.68 1.56
N GLN A 75 3.46 -3.77 0.23
CA GLN A 75 2.35 -4.16 -0.65
C GLN A 75 1.87 -5.59 -0.39
N VAL A 76 2.79 -6.52 -0.10
CA VAL A 76 2.44 -7.90 0.30
C VAL A 76 1.69 -7.89 1.63
N LEU A 77 2.14 -7.09 2.61
CA LEU A 77 1.44 -6.93 3.87
C LEU A 77 0.02 -6.37 3.67
N CYS A 78 -0.12 -5.31 2.87
CA CYS A 78 -1.41 -4.71 2.53
C CYS A 78 -2.36 -5.68 1.83
N PHE A 79 -1.84 -6.51 0.91
CA PHE A 79 -2.60 -7.56 0.26
C PHE A 79 -3.25 -8.52 1.27
N PHE A 80 -2.46 -8.99 2.26
CA PHE A 80 -2.99 -9.85 3.32
C PHE A 80 -3.95 -9.12 4.25
N ALA A 81 -3.67 -7.85 4.56
CA ALA A 81 -4.54 -7.04 5.40
C ALA A 81 -5.91 -6.79 4.77
N ILE A 82 -5.96 -6.50 3.46
CA ILE A 82 -7.22 -6.36 2.72
C ILE A 82 -7.96 -7.71 2.67
N LYS A 83 -7.26 -8.80 2.37
CA LYS A 83 -7.87 -10.14 2.32
C LYS A 83 -8.50 -10.55 3.64
N LYS A 84 -7.93 -10.11 4.77
CA LYS A 84 -8.41 -10.45 6.12
C LYS A 84 -9.21 -9.33 6.79
N LEU A 85 -9.52 -8.25 6.07
CA LEU A 85 -10.15 -7.05 6.61
C LEU A 85 -11.52 -7.30 7.26
N THR A 86 -12.28 -8.23 6.69
CA THR A 86 -13.65 -8.59 7.11
C THR A 86 -13.68 -9.83 8.01
N THR A 87 -12.53 -10.30 8.49
CA THR A 87 -12.47 -11.44 9.39
C THR A 87 -13.18 -11.07 10.70
N PRO A 88 -14.26 -11.78 11.07
CA PRO A 88 -15.08 -11.39 12.22
C PRO A 88 -14.24 -11.34 13.51
N ALA A 89 -14.48 -10.31 14.32
CA ALA A 89 -13.79 -10.03 15.58
C ALA A 89 -12.26 -9.84 15.49
N ASN A 90 -11.70 -9.53 14.31
CA ASN A 90 -10.26 -9.28 14.16
C ASN A 90 -9.97 -7.84 13.73
N TYR A 91 -9.63 -6.98 14.69
CA TYR A 91 -9.27 -5.57 14.46
C TYR A 91 -7.83 -5.36 13.98
N VAL A 92 -6.98 -6.40 14.01
CA VAL A 92 -5.54 -6.26 13.71
C VAL A 92 -5.33 -5.79 12.27
N TRP A 93 -6.04 -6.35 11.30
CA TRP A 93 -5.84 -6.02 9.88
C TRP A 93 -6.28 -4.60 9.51
N PRO A 94 -7.47 -4.11 9.95
CA PRO A 94 -7.82 -2.70 9.83
C PRO A 94 -6.77 -1.75 10.43
N ILE A 95 -6.24 -2.07 11.62
CA ILE A 95 -5.20 -1.26 12.29
C ILE A 95 -3.90 -1.26 11.46
N VAL A 96 -3.47 -2.41 10.94
CA VAL A 96 -2.29 -2.50 10.08
C VAL A 96 -2.42 -1.57 8.87
N LEU A 97 -3.58 -1.52 8.21
CA LEU A 97 -3.80 -0.60 7.08
C LEU A 97 -3.72 0.88 7.50
N ILE A 98 -4.23 1.23 8.68
CA ILE A 98 -4.15 2.59 9.22
C ILE A 98 -2.69 2.95 9.52
N VAL A 99 -1.93 2.05 10.15
CA VAL A 99 -0.50 2.27 10.41
C VAL A 99 0.26 2.49 9.11
N VAL A 100 0.07 1.61 8.11
CA VAL A 100 0.70 1.75 6.79
C VAL A 100 0.34 3.09 6.12
N ALA A 101 -0.88 3.59 6.34
CA ALA A 101 -1.28 4.89 5.80
C ALA A 101 -0.44 6.06 6.35
N PHE A 102 -0.02 6.01 7.62
CA PHE A 102 0.86 7.02 8.21
C PHE A 102 2.31 6.93 7.70
N PHE A 103 2.75 5.77 7.23
CA PHE A 103 4.09 5.56 6.66
C PHE A 103 4.18 5.91 5.16
N GLY A 104 3.28 6.77 4.66
CA GLY A 104 3.35 7.30 3.29
C GLY A 104 2.32 6.71 2.33
N ASN A 105 1.55 5.70 2.74
CA ASN A 105 0.53 5.09 1.89
C ASN A 105 -0.90 5.56 2.25
N ALA A 106 -1.10 6.88 2.28
CA ALA A 106 -2.29 7.53 2.86
C ALA A 106 -3.65 6.96 2.38
N LEU A 107 -3.73 6.46 1.15
CA LEU A 107 -4.97 5.90 0.59
C LEU A 107 -5.47 4.66 1.35
N TYR A 108 -4.58 3.88 1.99
CA TYR A 108 -5.00 2.72 2.80
C TYR A 108 -5.74 3.10 4.08
N PHE A 109 -5.78 4.37 4.44
CA PHE A 109 -6.59 4.87 5.55
C PHE A 109 -8.08 4.58 5.33
N ILE A 110 -8.56 4.71 4.08
CA ILE A 110 -9.98 4.53 3.73
C ILE A 110 -10.46 3.09 4.03
N PRO A 111 -9.85 2.02 3.47
CA PRO A 111 -10.25 0.66 3.81
C PRO A 111 -9.96 0.30 5.27
N GLY A 112 -8.93 0.89 5.89
CA GLY A 112 -8.61 0.68 7.31
C GLY A 112 -9.73 1.15 8.26
N ILE A 113 -10.21 2.38 8.11
CA ILE A 113 -11.30 2.92 8.93
C ILE A 113 -12.60 2.16 8.67
N TRP A 114 -12.92 1.88 7.40
CA TRP A 114 -14.13 1.13 7.06
C TRP A 114 -14.12 -0.29 7.67
N GLY A 115 -12.97 -0.98 7.61
CA GLY A 115 -12.80 -2.29 8.23
C GLY A 115 -13.01 -2.29 9.75
N LEU A 116 -12.56 -1.23 10.45
CA LEU A 116 -12.80 -1.07 11.89
C LEU A 116 -14.29 -0.96 12.22
N VAL A 117 -15.03 -0.11 11.49
CA VAL A 117 -16.46 0.13 11.71
C VAL A 117 -17.28 -1.16 11.55
N ILE A 118 -16.93 -1.99 10.58
CA ILE A 118 -17.61 -3.27 10.35
C ILE A 118 -17.33 -4.26 11.48
N ASN A 119 -16.07 -4.33 11.93
CA ASN A 119 -15.70 -5.29 12.97
C ASN A 119 -16.27 -4.89 14.35
N SER A 120 -16.39 -3.60 14.67
CA SER A 120 -16.97 -3.14 15.94
C SER A 120 -18.45 -3.48 16.06
N GLY A 121 -19.23 -3.30 14.99
CA GLY A 121 -20.67 -3.63 14.99
C GLY A 121 -20.95 -5.12 15.20
N SER A 122 -20.08 -5.99 14.66
CA SER A 122 -20.23 -7.46 14.82
C SER A 122 -20.05 -7.94 16.27
N HIS A 123 -19.30 -7.19 17.08
CA HIS A 123 -18.99 -7.55 18.46
C HIS A 123 -20.13 -7.19 19.42
N GLU A 124 -20.85 -6.08 19.16
CA GLU A 124 -22.02 -5.69 19.95
C GLU A 124 -23.15 -6.73 19.86
N ILE A 125 -23.48 -7.19 18.65
CA ILE A 125 -24.57 -8.16 18.41
C ILE A 125 -24.28 -9.49 19.14
N LYS A 126 -23.03 -9.94 19.15
CA LYS A 126 -22.63 -11.18 19.83
C LYS A 126 -22.73 -11.05 21.35
N SER A 127 -22.52 -9.85 21.89
CA SER A 127 -22.61 -9.57 23.33
C SER A 127 -24.04 -9.39 23.84
N SER A 128 -24.97 -8.95 22.99
CA SER A 128 -26.40 -8.85 23.35
C SER A 128 -27.07 -10.22 23.33
N GLY A 129 -26.74 -11.08 22.35
CA GLY A 129 -27.32 -12.41 22.25
C GLY A 129 -26.91 -13.38 23.37
N SER A 130 -25.83 -13.10 24.13
CA SER A 130 -25.43 -13.94 25.27
C SER A 130 -25.92 -13.42 26.63
N ARG A 131 -26.69 -12.33 26.66
CA ARG A 131 -27.28 -11.78 27.89
C ARG A 131 -28.73 -12.22 28.11
N ASP A 132 -29.32 -12.86 27.11
CA ASP A 132 -30.72 -13.31 27.11
C ASP A 132 -30.86 -14.83 27.38
N ASP A 133 -29.75 -15.52 27.68
CA ASP A 133 -29.68 -16.94 28.08
C ASP A 133 -29.33 -17.07 29.58
#